data_AF-A0A060ZDF9-F1
#
_entry.id   AF-A0A060ZDF9-F1
#
_cell.length_a   1.000
_cell.length_b   1.000
_cell.length_c   1.000
_cell.angle_alpha   90.00
_cell.angle_beta   90.00
_cell.angle_gamma   90.00
#
_symmetry.space_group_name_H-M   'P 1'
#
loop_
_entity.id
_entity.type
_entity.pdbx_description
1 polymer ?
#
loop_
_entity_poly.entity_id
_entity_poly.type
_entity_poly.pdbx_seq_one_letter_code
_entity_poly.pdbx_strand_id
1 'polypeptide(L)'
;MRLSRVYIQCVSVSLRPDIAVGAPFDGDGKVFIYRGLSSGIDTKPAQILDGVDEGVKRFGYSISGGLDIDGNLYPDLAVGSLGDKLVLYRSRPVIHVTRDVSIEPQQYIDLEQHNCKGRDGVCVEVKACFTYTAYPETYSPDITLVLLIEADTERRKLGLPHRVSFLGRSAQAAEYTHTDEVELKGQRHPACQSATFQLNDNIRDKLRPISLAITHTIRPPMFSSDTNPEERDTLPPVLSVS
;
A
#
# COMPACT_ATOMS: atom_id res chain seq x y z
N MET A 1 31.86 -8.62 3.33
CA MET A 1 30.83 -8.08 4.24
C MET A 1 31.09 -8.63 5.64
N ARG A 2 31.42 -7.81 6.63
CA ARG A 2 31.51 -8.24 8.04
C ARG A 2 30.21 -7.81 8.73
N LEU A 3 29.38 -8.78 9.07
CA LEU A 3 28.13 -8.58 9.80
C LEU A 3 28.44 -8.46 11.30
N SER A 4 27.90 -7.46 11.98
CA SER A 4 28.28 -7.15 13.37
C SER A 4 27.50 -7.94 14.42
N ARG A 5 26.32 -8.48 14.12
CA ARG A 5 25.55 -9.43 14.94
C ARG A 5 24.18 -9.62 14.29
N VAL A 6 23.59 -10.80 14.47
CA VAL A 6 22.20 -11.08 14.10
C VAL A 6 21.34 -10.78 15.33
N TYR A 7 20.37 -9.88 15.19
CA TYR A 7 19.38 -9.62 16.23
C TYR A 7 18.03 -10.16 15.75
N ILE A 8 17.52 -11.17 16.47
CA ILE A 8 16.18 -11.69 16.29
C ILE A 8 15.27 -10.84 17.18
N GLN A 9 14.54 -9.92 16.58
CA GLN A 9 13.61 -9.07 17.30
C GLN A 9 12.42 -8.79 16.41
N CYS A 10 11.22 -9.06 16.94
CA CYS A 10 9.99 -8.71 16.27
C CYS A 10 10.02 -7.19 15.97
N VAL A 11 9.89 -6.82 14.70
CA VAL A 11 9.78 -5.42 14.24
C VAL A 11 8.35 -5.12 13.78
N SER A 12 7.50 -6.15 13.74
CA SER A 12 6.06 -6.05 13.48
C SER A 12 5.30 -6.99 14.40
N VAL A 13 4.01 -6.73 14.62
CA VAL A 13 3.12 -7.68 15.30
C VAL A 13 2.69 -8.74 14.29
N SER A 14 3.61 -9.66 13.98
CA SER A 14 3.35 -10.80 13.13
C SER A 14 3.51 -12.09 13.93
N LEU A 15 2.82 -13.15 13.49
CA LEU A 15 2.94 -14.49 14.08
C LEU A 15 4.36 -15.07 13.98
N ARG A 16 5.26 -14.39 13.26
CA ARG A 16 6.59 -14.88 12.87
C ARG A 16 7.59 -13.74 13.07
N PRO A 17 8.62 -13.92 13.91
CA PRO A 17 9.53 -12.82 14.21
C PRO A 17 10.29 -12.38 12.96
N ASP A 18 10.24 -11.07 12.71
CA ASP A 18 11.14 -10.41 11.78
C ASP A 18 12.57 -10.37 12.36
N ILE A 19 13.55 -10.09 11.51
CA ILE A 19 14.95 -9.93 11.95
C ILE A 19 15.56 -8.65 11.41
N ALA A 20 16.44 -8.05 12.21
CA ALA A 20 17.25 -6.91 11.83
C ALA A 20 18.72 -7.32 11.77
N VAL A 21 19.39 -7.02 10.65
CA VAL A 21 20.79 -7.39 10.42
C VAL A 21 21.62 -6.16 10.14
N GLY A 22 22.62 -5.92 10.98
CA GLY A 22 23.53 -4.78 10.86
C GLY A 22 24.73 -5.05 9.96
N ALA A 23 25.03 -4.09 9.08
CA ALA A 23 26.21 -4.04 8.22
C ALA A 23 26.96 -2.70 8.40
N PRO A 24 27.61 -2.46 9.55
CA PRO A 24 28.23 -1.17 9.90
C PRO A 24 29.45 -0.80 9.05
N PHE A 25 29.89 -1.69 8.17
CA PHE A 25 31.01 -1.46 7.25
C PHE A 25 30.55 -1.28 5.79
N ASP A 26 29.25 -1.31 5.53
CA ASP A 26 28.68 -1.01 4.20
C ASP A 26 28.35 0.48 4.10
N GLY A 27 29.23 1.25 3.44
CA GLY A 27 29.16 2.72 3.45
C GLY A 27 29.31 3.29 4.87
N ASP A 28 28.41 4.20 5.24
CA ASP A 28 28.31 4.72 6.61
C ASP A 28 27.60 3.74 7.57
N GLY A 29 27.18 2.58 7.07
CA GLY A 29 26.54 1.51 7.82
C GLY A 29 25.06 1.38 7.45
N LYS A 30 24.55 0.15 7.45
CA LYS A 30 23.15 -0.15 7.10
C LYS A 30 22.54 -1.14 8.07
N VAL A 31 21.22 -1.10 8.20
CA VAL A 31 20.43 -2.16 8.83
C VAL A 31 19.40 -2.67 7.85
N PHE A 32 19.38 -3.98 7.65
CA PHE A 32 18.43 -4.67 6.77
C PHE A 32 17.35 -5.31 7.63
N ILE A 33 16.09 -5.03 7.32
CA ILE A 33 14.93 -5.66 7.96
C ILE A 33 14.41 -6.76 7.05
N TYR A 34 14.39 -7.99 7.56
CA TYR A 34 13.89 -9.16 6.85
C TYR A 34 12.65 -9.71 7.53
N ARG A 35 11.66 -10.05 6.70
CA ARG A 35 10.35 -10.51 7.16
C ARG A 35 10.35 -12.00 7.48
N GLY A 36 9.65 -12.38 8.54
CA GLY A 36 9.35 -13.78 8.84
C GLY A 36 8.38 -14.41 7.84
N LEU A 37 8.85 -15.44 7.11
CA LEU A 37 8.12 -16.47 6.35
C LEU A 37 6.99 -17.18 7.07
N SER A 38 6.20 -18.05 6.42
CA SER A 38 5.83 -19.35 7.01
C SER A 38 6.92 -20.41 6.74
N SER A 39 7.63 -20.26 5.63
CA SER A 39 8.69 -21.15 5.13
C SER A 39 10.10 -20.86 5.66
N GLY A 40 10.30 -19.76 6.38
CA GLY A 40 11.63 -19.36 6.87
C GLY A 40 11.73 -17.85 7.06
N ILE A 41 12.81 -17.25 6.57
CA ILE A 41 13.01 -15.80 6.46
C ILE A 41 12.95 -15.44 4.97
N ASP A 42 12.26 -14.34 4.64
CA ASP A 42 12.33 -13.76 3.30
C ASP A 42 13.75 -13.22 3.07
N THR A 43 14.48 -13.75 2.10
CA THR A 43 15.88 -13.35 1.86
C THR A 43 15.99 -12.00 1.16
N LYS A 44 14.87 -11.45 0.69
CA LYS A 44 14.81 -10.07 0.21
C LYS A 44 14.51 -9.14 1.39
N PRO A 45 15.33 -8.10 1.64
CA PRO A 45 15.04 -7.15 2.70
C PRO A 45 13.73 -6.41 2.38
N ALA A 46 12.84 -6.31 3.36
CA ALA A 46 11.59 -5.55 3.27
C ALA A 46 11.85 -4.04 3.42
N GLN A 47 12.89 -3.68 4.19
CA GLN A 47 13.31 -2.30 4.41
C GLN A 47 14.83 -2.25 4.64
N ILE A 48 15.45 -1.14 4.23
CA ILE A 48 16.85 -0.84 4.48
C ILE A 48 16.90 0.52 5.18
N LEU A 49 17.54 0.56 6.34
CA LEU A 49 17.82 1.78 7.09
C LEU A 49 19.28 2.17 6.82
N ASP A 50 19.51 3.39 6.32
CA ASP A 50 20.82 3.85 5.88
C ASP A 50 21.42 4.84 6.86
N GLY A 51 22.63 4.58 7.33
CA GLY A 51 23.36 5.49 8.21
C GLY A 51 23.66 6.84 7.56
N VAL A 52 23.70 6.90 6.23
CA VAL A 52 23.87 8.16 5.48
C VAL A 52 22.69 9.09 5.72
N ASP A 53 21.46 8.57 5.68
CA ASP A 53 20.24 9.35 5.85
C ASP A 53 20.15 9.95 7.27
N GLU A 54 20.72 9.24 8.25
CA GLU A 54 20.77 9.64 9.65
C GLU A 54 22.03 10.47 10.01
N GLY A 55 22.99 10.64 9.09
CA GLY A 55 24.27 11.28 9.38
C GLY A 55 25.09 10.54 10.46
N VAL A 56 24.99 9.21 10.50
CA VAL A 56 25.62 8.32 11.48
C VAL A 56 26.57 7.36 10.77
N LYS A 57 27.86 7.41 11.14
CA LYS A 57 28.87 6.44 10.68
C LYS A 57 28.81 5.16 11.48
N ARG A 58 29.25 4.04 10.90
CA ARG A 58 29.20 2.71 11.52
C ARG A 58 27.80 2.35 12.05
N PHE A 59 26.76 2.83 11.38
CA PHE A 59 25.37 2.57 11.73
C PHE A 59 25.05 1.08 11.64
N GLY A 60 24.28 0.54 12.60
CA GLY A 60 24.01 -0.90 12.68
C GLY A 60 25.09 -1.71 13.40
N TYR A 61 26.00 -1.06 14.15
CA TYR A 61 27.01 -1.76 14.93
C TYR A 61 26.39 -2.54 16.09
N SER A 62 25.42 -1.92 16.77
CA SER A 62 24.56 -2.55 17.78
C SER A 62 23.11 -2.27 17.44
N ILE A 63 22.23 -3.24 17.70
CA ILE A 63 20.80 -3.13 17.45
C ILE A 63 20.07 -3.62 18.70
N SER A 64 18.97 -2.98 19.06
CA SER A 64 18.06 -3.44 20.11
C SER A 64 16.64 -3.07 19.73
N GLY A 65 15.74 -4.03 19.67
CA GLY A 65 14.30 -3.83 19.45
C GLY A 65 13.42 -4.59 20.44
N GLY A 66 12.20 -4.93 20.03
CA GLY A 66 11.29 -5.76 20.82
C GLY A 66 10.65 -5.07 22.02
N LEU A 67 10.83 -3.76 22.16
CA LEU A 67 10.16 -2.91 23.14
C LEU A 67 9.36 -1.86 22.39
N ASP A 68 8.10 -1.68 22.79
CA ASP A 68 7.24 -0.60 22.34
C ASP A 68 7.45 0.61 23.29
N ILE A 69 7.95 1.73 22.75
CA ILE A 69 8.29 2.93 23.52
C ILE A 69 7.17 3.97 23.48
N ASP A 70 6.27 3.91 22.49
CA ASP A 70 5.22 4.90 22.27
C ASP A 70 3.80 4.38 22.56
N GLY A 71 3.69 3.10 22.98
CA GLY A 71 2.45 2.48 23.42
C GLY A 71 1.53 2.06 22.28
N ASN A 72 2.03 2.01 21.04
CA ASN A 72 1.22 1.66 19.87
C ASN A 72 1.09 0.14 19.64
N LEU A 73 1.72 -0.67 20.50
CA LEU A 73 1.80 -2.13 20.52
C LEU A 73 2.64 -2.75 19.42
N TYR A 74 3.38 -1.95 18.65
CA TYR A 74 4.41 -2.40 17.72
C TYR A 74 5.78 -2.18 18.35
N PRO A 75 6.64 -3.20 18.36
CA PRO A 75 7.99 -3.06 18.90
C PRO A 75 8.84 -2.12 18.02
N ASP A 76 9.53 -1.21 18.67
CA ASP A 76 10.43 -0.24 18.03
C ASP A 76 11.85 -0.79 17.89
N LEU A 77 12.70 -0.05 17.17
CA LEU A 77 14.07 -0.44 16.89
C LEU A 77 15.05 0.70 17.19
N ALA A 78 15.95 0.46 18.15
CA ALA A 78 17.11 1.30 18.40
C ALA A 78 18.34 0.77 17.65
N VAL A 79 18.98 1.64 16.88
CA VAL A 79 20.20 1.33 16.13
C VAL A 79 21.34 2.21 16.60
N GLY A 80 22.39 1.58 17.11
CA GLY A 80 23.60 2.22 17.58
C GLY A 80 24.73 2.21 16.55
N SER A 81 25.57 3.24 16.65
CA SER A 81 26.87 3.32 16.01
C SER A 81 27.97 2.71 16.89
N LEU A 82 29.16 2.48 16.32
CA LEU A 82 30.39 2.30 17.09
C LEU A 82 30.83 3.59 17.84
N GLY A 83 30.29 4.75 17.47
CA GLY A 83 30.52 6.04 18.13
C GLY A 83 29.55 6.33 19.28
N ASP A 84 29.15 7.59 19.40
CA ASP A 84 28.30 8.15 20.46
C ASP A 84 26.86 8.44 20.01
N LYS A 85 26.47 7.96 18.82
CA LYS A 85 25.14 8.18 18.24
C LYS A 85 24.26 6.93 18.28
N LEU A 86 22.99 7.15 18.57
CA LEU A 86 21.91 6.16 18.53
C LEU A 86 20.70 6.78 17.83
N VAL A 87 20.06 6.01 16.97
CA VAL A 87 18.83 6.38 16.26
C VAL A 87 17.71 5.46 16.71
N LEU A 88 16.57 6.03 17.04
CA LEU A 88 15.36 5.30 17.41
C LEU A 88 14.36 5.34 16.25
N TYR A 89 14.01 4.18 15.73
CA TYR A 89 12.96 4.00 14.73
C TYR A 89 11.70 3.52 15.42
N ARG A 90 10.65 4.33 15.34
CA ARG A 90 9.33 3.96 15.82
C ARG A 90 8.55 3.21 14.74
N SER A 91 7.94 2.10 15.13
CA SER A 91 7.17 1.23 14.23
C SER A 91 5.80 1.82 13.96
N ARG A 92 5.31 1.69 12.72
CA ARG A 92 4.01 2.21 12.30
C ARG A 92 2.96 1.08 12.33
N PRO A 93 1.72 1.34 12.78
CA PRO A 93 0.65 0.35 12.68
C PRO A 93 0.43 -0.11 11.24
N VAL A 94 0.19 -1.41 11.06
CA VAL A 94 0.02 -2.02 9.74
C VAL A 94 -1.45 -2.34 9.50
N ILE A 95 -1.97 -1.84 8.37
CA ILE A 95 -3.34 -2.06 7.93
C ILE A 95 -3.36 -3.09 6.80
N HIS A 96 -4.13 -4.15 7.00
CA HIS A 96 -4.39 -5.19 6.02
C HIS A 96 -5.71 -4.91 5.32
N VAL A 97 -5.66 -4.41 4.09
CA VAL A 97 -6.85 -4.15 3.28
C VAL A 97 -7.22 -5.41 2.50
N THR A 98 -8.45 -5.86 2.69
CA THR A 98 -9.09 -6.87 1.84
C THR A 98 -9.97 -6.15 0.83
N ARG A 99 -9.87 -6.57 -0.43
CA ARG A 99 -10.66 -6.02 -1.54
C ARG A 99 -11.50 -7.12 -2.18
N ASP A 100 -12.75 -6.77 -2.47
CA ASP A 100 -13.67 -7.58 -3.26
C ASP A 100 -14.09 -6.77 -4.49
N VAL A 101 -13.96 -7.37 -5.68
CA VAL A 101 -14.21 -6.66 -6.95
C VAL A 101 -15.23 -7.45 -7.74
N SER A 102 -16.30 -6.78 -8.15
CA SER A 102 -17.30 -7.32 -9.08
C SER A 102 -17.42 -6.43 -10.32
N ILE A 103 -17.78 -7.06 -11.44
CA ILE A 103 -17.92 -6.40 -12.75
C ILE A 103 -19.28 -6.79 -13.30
N GLU A 104 -20.02 -5.82 -13.84
CA GLU A 104 -21.32 -6.02 -14.47
C GLU A 104 -21.28 -5.47 -15.90
N PRO A 105 -21.60 -6.27 -16.94
CA PRO A 105 -22.05 -7.67 -16.88
C PRO A 105 -20.95 -8.69 -16.51
N GLN A 106 -21.30 -9.72 -15.73
CA GLN A 106 -20.36 -10.71 -15.19
C GLN A 106 -19.82 -11.72 -16.21
N GLN A 107 -20.56 -12.03 -17.28
CA GLN A 107 -20.24 -13.15 -18.17
C GLN A 107 -19.53 -12.73 -19.46
N TYR A 108 -20.08 -11.73 -20.15
CA TYR A 108 -19.55 -11.21 -21.40
C TYR A 108 -20.05 -9.79 -21.63
N ILE A 109 -19.33 -9.05 -22.44
CA ILE A 109 -19.73 -7.72 -22.89
C ILE A 109 -20.36 -7.89 -24.27
N ASP A 110 -21.67 -7.71 -24.36
CA ASP A 110 -22.37 -7.67 -25.63
C ASP A 110 -22.17 -6.29 -26.29
N LEU A 111 -21.53 -6.28 -27.46
CA LEU A 111 -21.22 -5.04 -28.18
C LEU A 111 -22.44 -4.42 -28.86
N GLU A 112 -23.55 -5.17 -28.98
CA GLU A 112 -24.81 -4.70 -29.56
C GLU A 112 -25.78 -4.20 -28.48
N GLN A 113 -25.45 -4.43 -27.20
CA GLN A 113 -26.28 -4.04 -26.08
C GLN A 113 -25.97 -2.59 -25.67
N HIS A 114 -26.77 -1.66 -26.18
CA HIS A 114 -26.70 -0.24 -25.83
C HIS A 114 -27.24 0.02 -24.41
N ASN A 115 -26.47 -0.31 -23.39
CA ASN A 115 -26.87 -0.32 -21.97
C ASN A 115 -26.39 0.90 -21.16
N CYS A 116 -25.71 1.88 -21.78
CA CYS A 116 -25.34 3.11 -21.09
C CYS A 116 -26.57 3.97 -20.73
N LYS A 117 -26.69 4.41 -19.46
CA LYS A 117 -27.81 5.28 -19.04
C LYS A 117 -27.65 6.69 -19.64
N GLY A 118 -28.62 7.12 -20.46
CA GLY A 118 -28.69 8.48 -20.98
C GLY A 118 -27.70 8.82 -22.11
N ARG A 119 -27.07 7.81 -22.71
CA ARG A 119 -26.23 7.94 -23.91
C ARG A 119 -26.20 6.64 -24.68
N ASP A 120 -25.82 6.73 -25.94
CA ASP A 120 -25.63 5.55 -26.77
C ASP A 120 -24.28 4.87 -26.47
N GLY A 121 -24.27 3.54 -26.48
CA GLY A 121 -23.05 2.73 -26.34
C GLY A 121 -23.12 1.65 -25.26
N VAL A 122 -22.01 0.93 -25.13
CA VAL A 122 -21.86 -0.24 -24.25
C VAL A 122 -21.06 0.15 -23.01
N CYS A 123 -21.66 -0.01 -21.84
CA CYS A 123 -21.12 0.34 -20.55
C CYS A 123 -20.89 -0.91 -19.69
N VAL A 124 -19.83 -0.86 -18.90
CA VAL A 124 -19.48 -1.88 -17.92
C VAL A 124 -19.26 -1.18 -16.58
N GLU A 125 -19.93 -1.67 -15.54
CA GLU A 125 -19.75 -1.19 -14.17
C GLU A 125 -18.73 -2.07 -13.44
N VAL A 126 -17.81 -1.43 -12.73
CA VAL A 126 -16.81 -2.06 -11.87
C VAL A 126 -17.08 -1.58 -10.46
N LYS A 127 -17.42 -2.51 -9.56
CA LYS A 127 -17.64 -2.23 -8.14
C LYS A 127 -16.48 -2.81 -7.33
N ALA A 128 -15.80 -1.96 -6.57
CA ALA A 128 -14.72 -2.35 -5.68
C ALA A 128 -15.12 -2.06 -4.23
N CYS A 129 -15.20 -3.10 -3.41
CA CYS A 129 -15.48 -3.02 -1.99
C CYS A 129 -14.18 -3.27 -1.21
N PHE A 130 -13.96 -2.47 -0.18
CA PHE A 130 -12.78 -2.52 0.67
C PHE A 130 -13.22 -2.72 2.11
N THR A 131 -12.46 -3.53 2.83
CA THR A 131 -12.52 -3.65 4.28
C THR A 131 -11.10 -3.77 4.80
N TYR A 132 -10.86 -3.43 6.06
CA TYR A 132 -9.52 -3.56 6.61
C TYR A 132 -9.51 -4.19 8.00
N THR A 133 -8.38 -4.78 8.33
CA THR A 133 -8.05 -5.24 9.68
C THR A 133 -6.68 -4.68 10.09
N ALA A 134 -6.47 -4.56 11.39
CA ALA A 134 -5.23 -4.10 11.98
C ALA A 134 -5.06 -4.72 13.38
N TYR A 135 -3.82 -4.75 13.87
CA TYR A 135 -3.52 -5.13 15.25
C TYR A 135 -3.21 -3.89 16.09
N PRO A 136 -3.69 -3.84 17.36
CA PRO A 136 -4.70 -4.71 17.96
C PRO A 136 -6.10 -4.50 17.36
N GLU A 137 -7.08 -5.34 17.72
CA GLU A 137 -8.49 -5.13 17.30
C GLU A 137 -9.06 -3.77 17.76
N THR A 138 -8.51 -3.20 18.83
CA THR A 138 -8.88 -1.86 19.33
C THR A 138 -8.34 -0.71 18.47
N TYR A 139 -7.32 -0.95 17.65
CA TYR A 139 -6.79 0.05 16.72
C TYR A 139 -7.69 0.12 15.49
N SER A 140 -8.74 0.94 15.55
CA SER A 140 -9.78 1.02 14.53
C SER A 140 -10.00 2.47 14.04
N PRO A 141 -8.97 3.12 13.47
CA PRO A 141 -9.09 4.49 12.98
C PRO A 141 -10.00 4.61 11.75
N ASP A 142 -10.57 5.79 11.54
CA ASP A 142 -11.13 6.13 10.24
C ASP A 142 -9.99 6.38 9.24
N ILE A 143 -10.03 5.72 8.09
CA ILE A 143 -9.03 5.89 7.03
C ILE A 143 -9.70 6.18 5.70
N THR A 144 -9.02 6.93 4.84
CA THR A 144 -9.43 7.13 3.45
C THR A 144 -8.44 6.43 2.53
N LEU A 145 -8.94 5.57 1.65
CA LEU A 145 -8.17 4.99 0.56
C LEU A 145 -8.35 5.85 -0.70
N VAL A 146 -7.26 6.16 -1.37
CA VAL A 146 -7.27 6.69 -2.74
C VAL A 146 -7.26 5.49 -3.68
N LEU A 147 -8.36 5.29 -4.39
CA LEU A 147 -8.58 4.23 -5.35
C LEU A 147 -8.18 4.69 -6.75
N LEU A 148 -7.41 3.86 -7.46
CA LEU A 148 -7.07 4.05 -8.86
C LEU A 148 -7.47 2.80 -9.66
N ILE A 149 -8.32 3.00 -10.66
CA ILE A 149 -8.73 1.98 -11.62
C ILE A 149 -8.19 2.37 -12.99
N GLU A 150 -7.42 1.46 -13.59
CA GLU A 150 -6.91 1.59 -14.94
C GLU A 150 -7.42 0.46 -15.83
N ALA A 151 -7.85 0.80 -17.04
CA ALA A 151 -8.32 -0.15 -18.02
C ALA A 151 -7.32 -0.39 -19.16
N ASP A 152 -7.48 -1.54 -19.82
CA ASP A 152 -6.63 -2.03 -20.91
C ASP A 152 -5.12 -2.03 -20.55
N THR A 153 -4.77 -2.22 -19.28
CA THR A 153 -3.39 -2.16 -18.77
C THR A 153 -2.42 -3.07 -19.54
N GLU A 154 -2.75 -4.33 -19.75
CA GLU A 154 -1.90 -5.26 -20.50
C GLU A 154 -1.80 -4.90 -21.99
N ARG A 155 -2.89 -4.41 -22.56
CA ARG A 155 -2.92 -3.91 -23.95
C ARG A 155 -2.02 -2.68 -24.12
N ARG A 156 -2.07 -1.74 -23.18
CA ARG A 156 -1.27 -0.50 -23.20
C ARG A 156 0.22 -0.77 -23.00
N LYS A 157 0.60 -1.79 -22.22
CA LYS A 157 2.00 -2.26 -22.11
C LYS A 157 2.59 -2.71 -23.45
N LEU A 158 1.74 -3.14 -24.40
CA LEU A 158 2.14 -3.50 -25.76
C LEU A 158 2.15 -2.30 -26.72
N GLY A 159 1.93 -1.07 -26.24
CA GLY A 159 1.87 0.14 -27.07
C GLY A 159 0.59 0.29 -27.89
N LEU A 160 -0.45 -0.49 -27.60
CA LEU A 160 -1.73 -0.44 -28.30
C LEU A 160 -2.70 0.55 -27.63
N PRO A 161 -3.58 1.23 -28.41
CA PRO A 161 -4.53 2.18 -27.86
C PRO A 161 -5.58 1.50 -26.97
N HIS A 162 -6.06 2.21 -25.95
CA HIS A 162 -7.18 1.78 -25.12
C HIS A 162 -8.46 1.62 -25.93
N ARG A 163 -9.39 0.82 -25.42
CA ARG A 163 -10.71 0.58 -26.02
C ARG A 163 -11.84 1.11 -25.16
N VAL A 164 -11.55 1.76 -24.04
CA VAL A 164 -12.58 2.20 -23.09
C VAL A 164 -12.27 3.56 -22.53
N SER A 165 -13.33 4.23 -22.09
CA SER A 165 -13.31 5.54 -21.46
C SER A 165 -14.15 5.53 -20.20
N PHE A 166 -13.58 5.89 -19.05
CA PHE A 166 -14.33 6.00 -17.80
C PHE A 166 -15.28 7.19 -17.82
N LEU A 167 -16.51 6.95 -17.38
CA LEU A 167 -17.54 7.96 -17.19
C LEU A 167 -17.28 8.70 -15.87
N GLY A 168 -17.60 10.00 -15.81
CA GLY A 168 -17.43 10.81 -14.60
C GLY A 168 -15.97 11.07 -14.21
N ARG A 169 -15.00 10.73 -15.06
CA ARG A 169 -13.57 11.03 -14.84
C ARG A 169 -13.30 12.53 -14.77
N SER A 170 -12.23 12.90 -14.08
CA SER A 170 -11.66 14.25 -14.17
C SER A 170 -11.25 14.55 -15.61
N ALA A 171 -11.50 15.79 -16.07
CA ALA A 171 -11.14 16.23 -17.41
C ALA A 171 -9.62 16.15 -17.68
N GLN A 172 -8.81 16.30 -16.63
CA GLN A 172 -7.36 16.24 -16.67
C GLN A 172 -6.82 14.80 -16.62
N ALA A 173 -7.63 13.83 -16.21
CA ALA A 173 -7.25 12.42 -16.15
C ALA A 173 -7.33 11.75 -17.53
N ALA A 174 -6.48 10.74 -17.74
CA ALA A 174 -6.53 9.92 -18.94
C ALA A 174 -7.88 9.18 -19.05
N GLU A 175 -8.36 8.96 -20.27
CA GLU A 175 -9.67 8.34 -20.53
C GLU A 175 -9.81 6.93 -19.96
N TYR A 176 -8.72 6.15 -19.96
CA TYR A 176 -8.68 4.80 -19.40
C TYR A 176 -8.49 4.77 -17.87
N THR A 177 -8.53 5.92 -17.19
CA THR A 177 -8.25 6.02 -15.75
C THR A 177 -9.43 6.61 -14.99
N HIS A 178 -9.71 6.04 -13.82
CA HIS A 178 -10.64 6.59 -12.84
C HIS A 178 -10.00 6.62 -11.46
N THR A 179 -10.24 7.70 -10.72
CA THR A 179 -9.72 7.90 -9.37
C THR A 179 -10.87 8.31 -8.47
N ASP A 180 -10.94 7.70 -7.29
CA ASP A 180 -11.96 7.99 -6.29
C ASP A 180 -11.41 7.80 -4.87
N GLU A 181 -12.18 8.19 -3.87
CA GLU A 181 -11.85 8.02 -2.47
C GLU A 181 -12.85 7.08 -1.79
N VAL A 182 -12.32 6.17 -0.96
CA VAL A 182 -13.13 5.24 -0.17
C VAL A 182 -12.86 5.50 1.30
N GLU A 183 -13.89 5.96 2.01
CA GLU A 183 -13.80 6.16 3.45
C GLU A 183 -14.18 4.89 4.20
N LEU A 184 -13.27 4.39 5.04
CA LEU A 184 -13.45 3.20 5.86
C LEU A 184 -13.56 3.62 7.33
N LYS A 185 -14.76 3.44 7.88
CA LYS A 185 -15.15 3.82 9.23
C LYS A 185 -14.82 2.73 10.26
N GLY A 186 -13.53 2.46 10.44
CA GLY A 186 -13.03 1.44 11.36
C GLY A 186 -12.86 0.04 10.77
N GLN A 187 -12.28 -0.86 11.57
CA GLN A 187 -11.98 -2.24 11.17
C GLN A 187 -13.26 -3.01 10.83
N ARG A 188 -13.16 -3.91 9.84
CA ARG A 188 -14.22 -4.85 9.43
C ARG A 188 -15.53 -4.21 8.93
N HIS A 189 -15.56 -2.89 8.71
CA HIS A 189 -16.69 -2.20 8.12
C HIS A 189 -16.44 -1.97 6.61
N PRO A 190 -17.14 -2.71 5.73
CA PRO A 190 -16.89 -2.59 4.29
C PRO A 190 -17.47 -1.29 3.73
N ALA A 191 -16.73 -0.64 2.83
CA ALA A 191 -17.20 0.46 2.00
C ALA A 191 -16.85 0.19 0.53
N CYS A 192 -17.71 0.63 -0.39
CA CYS A 192 -17.56 0.33 -1.82
C CYS A 192 -17.62 1.59 -2.67
N GLN A 193 -16.89 1.57 -3.78
CA GLN A 193 -17.06 2.51 -4.88
C GLN A 193 -17.35 1.77 -6.18
N SER A 194 -18.17 2.41 -7.02
CA SER A 194 -18.50 1.93 -8.35
C SER A 194 -18.00 2.92 -9.40
N ALA A 195 -17.36 2.41 -10.45
CA ALA A 195 -16.95 3.17 -11.61
C ALA A 195 -17.50 2.52 -12.88
N THR A 196 -18.02 3.31 -13.81
CA THR A 196 -18.51 2.81 -15.09
C THR A 196 -17.59 3.26 -16.21
N PHE A 197 -17.17 2.34 -17.07
CA PHE A 197 -16.50 2.70 -18.33
C PHE A 197 -17.38 2.35 -19.53
N GLN A 198 -17.27 3.17 -20.56
CA GLN A 198 -17.89 2.95 -21.86
C GLN A 198 -16.85 2.39 -22.83
N LEU A 199 -17.23 1.42 -23.66
CA LEU A 199 -16.42 0.95 -24.77
C LEU A 199 -16.41 2.00 -25.88
N ASN A 200 -15.22 2.25 -26.44
CA ASN A 200 -15.06 3.15 -27.57
C ASN A 200 -15.67 2.54 -28.83
N ASP A 201 -16.09 3.39 -29.76
CA ASP A 201 -16.62 2.94 -31.04
C ASP A 201 -15.55 2.28 -31.91
N ASN A 202 -15.98 1.41 -32.83
CA ASN A 202 -15.12 0.82 -33.87
C ASN A 202 -13.92 0.00 -33.34
N ILE A 203 -14.08 -0.68 -32.20
CA ILE A 203 -13.07 -1.61 -31.67
C ILE A 203 -12.81 -2.73 -32.69
N ARG A 204 -11.57 -2.79 -33.20
CA ARG A 204 -11.11 -3.85 -34.10
C ARG A 204 -10.73 -5.13 -33.36
N ASP A 205 -10.08 -4.98 -32.21
CA ASP A 205 -9.65 -6.11 -31.38
C ASP A 205 -10.74 -6.44 -30.35
N LYS A 206 -11.59 -7.41 -30.70
CA LYS A 206 -12.71 -7.88 -29.88
C LYS A 206 -12.38 -9.15 -29.08
N LEU A 207 -11.21 -9.75 -29.30
CA LEU A 207 -10.85 -11.05 -28.73
C LEU A 207 -10.04 -10.92 -27.45
N ARG A 208 -9.18 -9.90 -27.33
CA ARG A 208 -8.39 -9.72 -26.11
C ARG A 208 -9.25 -9.16 -24.97
N PRO A 209 -9.17 -9.71 -23.75
CA PRO A 209 -9.94 -9.21 -22.62
C PRO A 209 -9.55 -7.76 -22.29
N ILE A 210 -10.50 -6.99 -21.75
CA ILE A 210 -10.22 -5.66 -21.20
C ILE A 210 -9.65 -5.87 -19.79
N SER A 211 -8.32 -5.81 -19.67
CA SER A 211 -7.64 -6.00 -18.39
C SER A 211 -7.81 -4.77 -17.50
N LEU A 212 -8.27 -4.96 -16.26
CA LEU A 212 -8.34 -3.90 -15.25
C LEU A 212 -7.20 -4.04 -14.24
N ALA A 213 -6.54 -2.94 -13.92
CA ALA A 213 -5.64 -2.84 -12.78
C ALA A 213 -6.29 -1.94 -11.72
N ILE A 214 -6.53 -2.50 -10.54
CA ILE A 214 -7.15 -1.80 -9.41
C ILE A 214 -6.10 -1.70 -8.31
N THR A 215 -5.73 -0.47 -7.98
CA THR A 215 -4.72 -0.15 -6.96
C THR A 215 -5.28 0.82 -5.94
N HIS A 216 -4.72 0.82 -4.73
CA HIS A 216 -5.15 1.70 -3.67
C HIS A 216 -3.96 2.12 -2.80
N THR A 217 -4.04 3.32 -2.24
CA THR A 217 -3.08 3.85 -1.26
C THR A 217 -3.83 4.51 -0.11
N ILE A 218 -3.28 4.49 1.10
CA ILE A 218 -3.84 5.29 2.21
C ILE A 218 -3.60 6.77 1.88
N ARG A 219 -4.65 7.60 2.00
CA ARG A 219 -4.52 9.04 1.89
C ARG A 219 -3.61 9.56 3.01
N PRO A 220 -2.52 10.27 2.70
CA PRO A 220 -1.66 10.83 3.74
C PRO A 220 -2.47 11.78 4.64
N PRO A 221 -2.20 11.79 5.96
CA PRO A 221 -2.82 12.77 6.84
C PRO A 221 -2.42 14.19 6.40
N MET A 222 -3.41 15.06 6.24
CA MET A 222 -3.17 16.49 6.07
C MET A 222 -3.03 17.13 7.45
N PHE A 223 -1.80 17.39 7.88
CA PHE A 223 -1.57 18.14 9.11
C PHE A 223 -1.81 19.64 8.84
N SER A 224 -2.80 20.22 9.52
CA SER A 224 -3.04 21.67 9.51
C SER A 224 -2.28 22.34 10.66
N SER A 225 -2.16 23.66 10.63
CA SER A 225 -1.54 24.43 11.71
C SER A 225 -2.23 24.22 13.06
N ASP A 226 -3.50 23.82 13.03
CA ASP A 226 -4.39 23.68 14.20
C ASP A 226 -4.48 22.24 14.73
N THR A 227 -3.77 21.28 14.13
CA THR A 227 -3.76 19.88 14.59
C THR A 227 -3.13 19.76 15.99
N ASN A 228 -3.80 19.03 16.88
CA ASN A 228 -3.39 18.81 18.26
C ASN A 228 -1.95 18.24 18.32
N PRO A 229 -1.04 18.71 19.21
CA PRO A 229 0.32 18.20 19.29
C PRO A 229 0.40 16.67 19.50
N GLU A 230 -0.54 16.09 20.25
CA GLU A 230 -0.60 14.63 20.44
C GLU A 230 -0.93 13.87 19.14
N GLU A 231 -1.78 14.43 18.25
CA GLU A 231 -2.06 13.85 16.93
C GLU A 231 -0.86 13.98 15.96
N ARG A 232 0.01 14.97 16.17
CA ARG A 232 1.26 15.10 15.41
C ARG A 232 2.31 14.07 15.80
N ASP A 233 2.31 13.61 17.05
CA ASP A 233 3.26 12.60 17.54
C ASP A 233 2.85 11.15 17.19
N THR A 234 1.57 10.94 16.87
CA THR A 234 1.06 9.64 16.37
C THR A 234 1.49 9.38 14.93
N LEU A 235 2.13 8.24 14.71
CA LEU A 235 2.56 7.85 13.37
C LEU A 235 1.37 7.37 12.53
N PRO A 236 1.21 7.85 11.29
CA PRO A 236 0.14 7.35 10.43
C PRO A 236 0.33 5.86 10.11
N PRO A 237 -0.73 5.09 9.91
CA PRO A 237 -0.60 3.68 9.54
C PRO A 237 0.03 3.49 8.16
N VAL A 238 0.51 2.28 7.89
CA VAL A 238 1.00 1.84 6.57
C VAL A 238 0.18 0.67 6.06
N LEU A 239 0.11 0.51 4.74
CA LEU A 239 -0.48 -0.69 4.14
C LEU A 239 0.47 -1.88 4.31
N SER A 240 -0.10 -3.05 4.60
CA SER A 240 0.63 -4.31 4.55
C SER A 240 1.19 -4.56 3.14
N VAL A 241 2.47 -4.94 3.08
CA VAL A 241 3.10 -5.38 1.84
C VAL A 241 2.64 -6.81 1.55
N SER A 242 1.81 -6.99 0.52
CA SER A 242 1.35 -8.30 0.04
C SER A 242 2.39 -8.96 -0.85
#